data_AF-A0A510IUD4-F1
#
_entry.id   AF-A0A510IUD4-F1
#
_cell.length_a   1.000
_cell.length_b   1.000
_cell.length_c   1.000
_cell.angle_alpha   90.00
_cell.angle_beta   90.00
_cell.angle_gamma   90.00
#
_symmetry.space_group_name_H-M   'P 1'
#
loop_
_entity.id
_entity.type
_entity.pdbx_description
1 polymer ?
#
loop_
_entity_poly.entity_id
_entity_poly.type
_entity_poly.pdbx_seq_one_letter_code
_entity_poly.pdbx_strand_id
1 'polypeptide(L)'
;MEQFKTVENLREYISKLGPFYARPTEAGAHPTLYRNSNDASIISGVRKRDYLFSQDERWVLPHPQMGLSFSAHWQHLKRIYRMKKKVTKGLPINVFWVIEKADIPNGLEFSPDPKDKKHYLLVVTERMRVEDLVSKLTWVADRMSVIKEAQDAL
;
A
#
# COMPACT_ATOMS: atom_id res chain seq x y z
N MET A 1 -6.00 27.69 3.95
CA MET A 1 -7.09 26.70 3.79
C MET A 1 -7.83 27.09 2.51
N GLU A 2 -7.69 26.32 1.43
CA GLU A 2 -8.43 26.62 0.19
C GLU A 2 -9.92 26.32 0.41
N GLN A 3 -10.77 27.29 0.09
CA GLN A 3 -12.22 27.15 0.18
C GLN A 3 -12.79 26.93 -1.22
N PHE A 4 -13.31 25.73 -1.47
CA PHE A 4 -13.94 25.39 -2.75
C PHE A 4 -15.39 25.91 -2.78
N LYS A 5 -15.72 26.69 -3.80
CA LYS A 5 -17.04 27.33 -3.94
C LYS A 5 -18.10 26.41 -4.53
N THR A 6 -17.68 25.36 -5.23
CA THR A 6 -18.56 24.39 -5.92
C THR A 6 -17.98 22.98 -5.85
N VAL A 7 -18.85 21.97 -6.05
CA VAL A 7 -18.45 20.56 -6.17
C VAL A 7 -17.53 20.35 -7.38
N GLU A 8 -17.78 21.03 -8.49
CA GLU A 8 -16.93 21.03 -9.68
C GLU A 8 -15.52 21.53 -9.37
N ASN A 9 -15.35 22.61 -8.60
CA ASN A 9 -14.01 23.09 -8.23
C ASN A 9 -13.27 22.08 -7.34
N LEU A 10 -13.98 21.40 -6.44
CA LEU A 10 -13.40 20.33 -5.64
C LEU A 10 -12.98 19.14 -6.52
N ARG A 11 -13.82 18.72 -7.48
CA ARG A 11 -13.48 17.65 -8.44
C ARG A 11 -12.25 18.00 -9.27
N GLU A 12 -12.18 19.23 -9.76
CA GLU A 12 -11.05 19.72 -10.55
C GLU A 12 -9.77 19.76 -9.71
N TYR A 13 -9.86 20.22 -8.45
CA TYR A 13 -8.72 20.20 -7.54
C TYR A 13 -8.25 18.77 -7.23
N ILE A 14 -9.17 17.87 -6.90
CA ILE A 14 -8.85 16.45 -6.67
C ILE A 14 -8.20 15.83 -7.91
N SER A 15 -8.67 16.17 -9.11
CA SER A 15 -8.05 15.67 -10.36
C SER A 15 -6.59 16.10 -10.54
N LYS A 16 -6.19 17.23 -9.94
CA LYS A 16 -4.82 17.76 -9.96
C LYS A 16 -3.90 17.12 -8.90
N LEU A 17 -4.45 16.45 -7.89
CA LEU A 17 -3.68 15.78 -6.83
C LEU A 17 -2.95 14.52 -7.32
N GLY A 18 -3.21 14.05 -8.54
CA GLY A 18 -2.60 12.85 -9.10
C GLY A 18 -3.28 11.56 -8.60
N PRO A 19 -2.73 10.38 -8.96
CA PRO A 19 -3.30 9.11 -8.52
C PRO A 19 -3.13 8.96 -7.00
N PHE A 20 -4.14 8.35 -6.38
CA PHE A 20 -4.03 7.85 -5.01
C PHE A 20 -3.71 6.36 -5.06
N TYR A 21 -3.00 5.86 -4.05
CA TYR A 21 -2.80 4.43 -3.86
C TYR A 21 -3.27 4.05 -2.47
N ALA A 22 -4.31 3.19 -2.41
CA ALA A 22 -4.96 2.82 -1.18
C ALA A 22 -4.97 1.32 -0.93
N ARG A 23 -4.90 0.91 0.34
CA ARG A 23 -5.04 -0.48 0.74
C ARG A 23 -5.82 -0.63 2.05
N PRO A 24 -6.69 -1.65 2.15
CA PRO A 24 -7.36 -1.98 3.40
C PRO A 24 -6.46 -2.85 4.28
N THR A 25 -6.37 -2.49 5.56
CA THR A 25 -5.62 -3.21 6.59
C THR A 25 -6.44 -3.29 7.86
N GLU A 26 -6.26 -4.35 8.65
CA GLU A 26 -6.95 -4.53 9.92
C GLU A 26 -6.58 -3.39 10.89
N ALA A 27 -7.53 -2.93 11.68
CA ALA A 27 -7.28 -1.87 12.65
C ALA A 27 -6.20 -2.31 13.66
N GLY A 28 -5.20 -1.46 13.86
CA GLY A 28 -4.04 -1.73 14.72
C GLY A 28 -2.95 -2.61 14.10
N ALA A 29 -3.09 -3.05 12.84
CA ALA A 29 -2.00 -3.67 12.09
C ALA A 29 -1.21 -2.61 11.29
N HIS A 30 0.07 -2.89 11.04
CA HIS A 30 0.92 -2.02 10.22
C HIS A 30 0.48 -2.10 8.75
N PRO A 31 0.33 -0.98 8.02
CA PRO A 31 -0.21 -1.00 6.67
C PRO A 31 0.74 -1.59 5.64
N THR A 32 2.05 -1.65 5.92
CA THR A 32 3.07 -2.12 4.98
C THR A 32 3.89 -3.31 5.47
N LEU A 33 3.75 -3.69 6.74
CA LEU A 33 4.51 -4.77 7.37
C LEU A 33 3.56 -5.76 8.04
N TYR A 34 3.94 -7.03 8.05
CA TYR A 34 3.18 -8.10 8.67
C TYR A 34 3.77 -8.43 10.04
N ARG A 35 2.94 -8.95 10.95
CA ARG A 35 3.44 -9.40 12.25
C ARG A 35 4.36 -10.60 12.04
N ASN A 36 5.52 -10.55 12.68
CA ASN A 36 6.44 -11.69 12.78
C ASN A 36 5.85 -12.72 13.75
N SER A 37 4.81 -13.45 13.32
CA SER A 37 4.57 -14.80 13.86
C SER A 37 5.64 -15.73 13.29
N ASN A 38 5.85 -16.92 13.85
CA ASN A 38 6.82 -17.93 13.37
C ASN A 38 6.49 -18.49 11.96
N ASP A 39 6.06 -17.63 11.05
CA ASP A 39 5.67 -17.91 9.68
C ASP A 39 6.89 -17.71 8.78
N ALA A 40 7.43 -18.82 8.28
CA ALA A 40 8.59 -18.84 7.39
C ALA A 40 8.36 -18.09 6.06
N SER A 41 7.13 -17.68 5.75
CA SER A 41 6.80 -16.83 4.61
C SER A 41 7.04 -15.33 4.86
N ILE A 42 7.46 -14.94 6.07
CA ILE A 42 7.73 -13.56 6.48
C ILE A 42 9.19 -13.43 6.94
N ILE A 43 9.91 -12.43 6.43
CA ILE A 43 11.26 -12.05 6.86
C ILE A 43 11.19 -10.62 7.39
N SER A 44 11.48 -10.42 8.68
CA SER A 44 11.49 -9.09 9.32
C SER A 44 10.21 -8.28 9.04
N GLY A 45 9.05 -8.94 9.03
CA GLY A 45 7.76 -8.33 8.72
C GLY A 45 7.45 -8.12 7.23
N VAL A 46 8.33 -8.53 6.31
CA VAL A 46 8.09 -8.47 4.86
C VAL A 46 7.70 -9.86 4.35
N ARG A 47 6.62 -9.95 3.59
CA ARG A 47 6.14 -11.23 3.03
C ARG A 47 6.95 -11.64 1.79
N LYS A 48 7.46 -12.87 1.76
CA LYS A 48 8.24 -13.45 0.64
C LYS A 48 7.51 -13.44 -0.71
N ARG A 49 6.18 -13.49 -0.69
CA ARG A 49 5.37 -13.42 -1.91
C ARG A 49 5.30 -12.00 -2.51
N ASP A 50 5.52 -10.98 -1.69
CA ASP A 50 5.39 -9.58 -2.10
C ASP A 50 6.68 -9.06 -2.73
N TYR A 51 7.85 -9.67 -2.45
CA TYR A 51 9.14 -9.20 -2.95
C TYR A 51 10.08 -10.35 -3.30
N LEU A 52 11.00 -10.13 -4.23
CA LEU A 52 12.01 -11.12 -4.61
C LEU A 52 13.20 -11.04 -3.65
N PHE A 53 13.42 -12.07 -2.85
CA PHE A 53 14.56 -12.15 -1.93
C PHE A 53 15.75 -12.87 -2.58
N SER A 54 16.96 -12.51 -2.16
CA SER A 54 18.16 -13.30 -2.43
C SER A 54 18.11 -14.65 -1.72
N GLN A 55 18.95 -15.59 -2.15
CA GLN A 55 19.00 -16.95 -1.58
C GLN A 55 19.36 -16.96 -0.08
N ASP A 56 20.15 -15.99 0.39
CA ASP A 56 20.51 -15.82 1.80
C ASP A 56 19.47 -15.00 2.60
N GLU A 57 18.40 -14.55 1.96
CA GLU A 57 17.30 -13.77 2.55
C GLU A 57 17.73 -12.43 3.17
N ARG A 58 18.95 -11.96 2.90
CA ARG A 58 19.49 -10.69 3.41
C ARG A 58 19.21 -9.50 2.50
N TRP A 59 18.89 -9.77 1.23
CA TRP A 59 18.68 -8.76 0.21
C TRP A 59 17.32 -8.91 -0.47
N VAL A 60 16.77 -7.78 -0.86
CA VAL A 60 15.64 -7.71 -1.78
C VAL A 60 16.14 -7.26 -3.13
N LEU A 61 15.75 -7.98 -4.16
CA LEU A 61 16.15 -7.75 -5.54
C LEU A 61 15.04 -7.00 -6.27
N PRO A 62 15.38 -6.11 -7.23
CA PRO A 62 14.40 -5.39 -8.00
C PRO A 62 13.59 -6.35 -8.86
N HIS A 63 12.26 -6.19 -8.84
CA HIS A 63 11.37 -7.01 -9.64
C HIS A 63 10.07 -6.25 -9.95
N PRO A 64 9.75 -5.98 -11.23
CA PRO A 64 8.66 -5.07 -11.60
C PRO A 64 7.25 -5.62 -11.33
N GLN A 65 7.13 -6.92 -11.06
CA GLN A 65 5.85 -7.58 -10.80
C GLN A 65 5.76 -8.18 -9.38
N MET A 66 6.72 -7.87 -8.50
CA MET A 66 6.68 -8.27 -7.10
C MET A 66 6.80 -7.02 -6.25
N GLY A 67 5.66 -6.61 -5.71
CA GLY A 67 5.60 -5.53 -4.75
C GLY A 67 4.40 -5.67 -3.83
N LEU A 68 4.32 -4.73 -2.91
CA LEU A 68 3.21 -4.63 -1.99
C LEU A 68 1.96 -4.08 -2.69
N SER A 69 0.81 -4.75 -2.54
CA SER A 69 -0.43 -4.45 -3.28
C SER A 69 -1.17 -3.18 -2.83
N PHE A 70 -1.56 -2.35 -3.80
CA PHE A 70 -2.41 -1.17 -3.63
C PHE A 70 -3.47 -1.05 -4.73
N SER A 71 -4.59 -0.40 -4.40
CA SER A 71 -5.65 -0.02 -5.32
C SER A 71 -5.48 1.43 -5.74
N ALA A 72 -5.50 1.69 -7.04
CA ALA A 72 -5.53 3.06 -7.58
C ALA A 72 -6.94 3.51 -8.01
N HIS A 73 -7.95 2.65 -7.80
CA HIS A 73 -9.33 2.90 -8.22
C HIS A 73 -10.31 2.54 -7.11
N TRP A 74 -11.34 3.37 -6.94
CA TRP A 74 -12.34 3.23 -5.88
C TRP A 74 -13.10 1.90 -5.91
N GLN A 75 -13.58 1.49 -7.10
CA GLN A 75 -14.29 0.22 -7.26
C GLN A 75 -13.41 -1.00 -6.93
N HIS A 76 -12.12 -0.91 -7.30
CA HIS A 76 -11.15 -1.95 -6.97
C HIS A 76 -10.94 -2.00 -5.46
N LEU A 77 -10.72 -0.85 -4.82
CA LEU A 77 -10.58 -0.74 -3.37
C LEU A 77 -11.79 -1.31 -2.63
N LYS A 78 -13.02 -0.98 -3.04
CA LYS A 78 -14.26 -1.52 -2.45
C LYS A 78 -14.35 -3.03 -2.55
N ARG A 79 -13.92 -3.62 -3.67
CA ARG A 79 -13.83 -5.08 -3.85
C ARG A 79 -12.84 -5.69 -2.87
N ILE A 80 -11.61 -5.16 -2.81
CA ILE A 80 -10.56 -5.67 -1.91
C ILE A 80 -10.98 -5.52 -0.44
N TYR A 81 -11.60 -4.40 -0.07
CA TYR A 81 -12.14 -4.17 1.28
C TYR A 81 -13.16 -5.24 1.67
N ARG A 82 -14.14 -5.54 0.80
CA ARG A 82 -15.14 -6.59 1.03
C ARG A 82 -14.49 -7.97 1.18
N MET A 83 -13.47 -8.28 0.37
CA MET A 83 -12.72 -9.55 0.50
C MET A 83 -12.00 -9.62 1.84
N LYS A 84 -11.32 -8.55 2.25
CA LYS A 84 -10.62 -8.48 3.53
C LYS A 84 -11.60 -8.62 4.71
N LYS A 85 -12.76 -7.94 4.66
CA LYS A 85 -13.82 -8.02 5.68
C LYS A 85 -14.32 -9.44 5.92
N LYS A 86 -14.45 -10.26 4.87
CA LYS A 86 -14.84 -11.67 5.00
C LYS A 86 -13.80 -12.51 5.76
N VAL A 87 -12.52 -12.17 5.65
CA VAL A 87 -11.41 -12.94 6.25
C VAL A 87 -11.11 -12.48 7.68
N THR A 88 -11.27 -11.18 7.96
CA THR A 88 -10.85 -10.52 9.21
C THR A 88 -11.81 -10.73 10.41
N LYS A 89 -12.76 -11.68 10.32
CA LYS A 89 -13.63 -12.20 11.42
C LYS A 89 -14.15 -11.13 12.41
N GLY A 90 -14.62 -10.00 11.91
CA GLY A 90 -15.28 -8.96 12.72
C GLY A 90 -14.37 -7.87 13.28
N LEU A 91 -13.05 -7.94 13.09
CA LEU A 91 -12.18 -6.80 13.43
C LEU A 91 -12.44 -5.63 12.47
N PRO A 92 -12.37 -4.37 12.95
CA PRO A 92 -12.48 -3.20 12.09
C PRO A 92 -11.38 -3.16 11.03
N ILE A 93 -11.69 -2.59 9.86
CA ILE A 93 -10.73 -2.41 8.77
C ILE A 93 -10.59 -0.92 8.48
N ASN A 94 -9.35 -0.47 8.45
CA ASN A 94 -8.99 0.89 8.04
C ASN A 94 -8.49 0.88 6.59
N VAL A 95 -8.68 1.99 5.89
CA VAL A 95 -8.06 2.20 4.58
C VAL A 95 -6.94 3.21 4.70
N PHE A 96 -5.75 2.78 4.33
CA PHE A 96 -4.54 3.60 4.29
C PHE A 96 -4.27 4.03 2.86
N TRP A 97 -3.89 5.28 2.64
CA TRP A 97 -3.64 5.81 1.30
C TRP A 97 -2.54 6.87 1.27
N VAL A 98 -1.89 6.99 0.10
CA VAL A 98 -0.84 7.98 -0.20
C VAL A 98 -1.12 8.65 -1.53
N ILE A 99 -0.55 9.86 -1.70
CA ILE A 99 -0.50 10.57 -2.98
C ILE A 99 0.93 10.44 -3.52
N GLU A 100 1.07 9.81 -4.69
CA GLU A 100 2.32 9.28 -5.27
C GLU A 100 3.57 10.18 -5.18
N LYS A 101 3.40 11.50 -5.35
CA LYS A 101 4.50 12.37 -5.81
C LYS A 101 5.43 12.92 -4.73
N ALA A 102 5.11 12.77 -3.44
CA ALA A 102 5.90 13.37 -2.35
C ALA A 102 6.38 12.38 -1.26
N ASP A 103 5.85 11.16 -1.24
CA ASP A 103 5.92 10.30 -0.05
C ASP A 103 6.69 8.98 -0.22
N ILE A 104 7.30 8.74 -1.39
CA ILE A 104 7.97 7.48 -1.71
C ILE A 104 9.50 7.63 -1.62
N PRO A 105 10.19 6.86 -0.76
CA PRO A 105 11.64 6.91 -0.64
C PRO A 105 12.33 6.31 -1.87
N ASN A 106 13.55 6.75 -2.15
CA ASN A 106 14.37 6.22 -3.24
C ASN A 106 14.46 4.69 -3.20
N GLY A 107 14.51 4.06 -4.37
CA GLY A 107 14.55 2.60 -4.51
C GLY A 107 13.20 1.91 -4.41
N LEU A 108 12.11 2.66 -4.20
CA LEU A 108 10.73 2.19 -4.30
C LEU A 108 9.97 2.98 -5.36
N GLU A 109 9.04 2.33 -6.05
CA GLU A 109 8.10 3.01 -6.95
C GLU A 109 6.75 2.28 -6.98
N PHE A 110 5.69 2.99 -7.35
CA PHE A 110 4.44 2.35 -7.72
C PHE A 110 4.49 1.93 -9.19
N SER A 111 4.40 0.62 -9.43
CA SER A 111 4.35 0.04 -10.77
C SER A 111 2.97 -0.57 -11.03
N PRO A 112 2.35 -0.34 -12.20
CA PRO A 112 1.06 -0.94 -12.53
C PRO A 112 1.17 -2.46 -12.63
N ASP A 113 0.20 -3.18 -12.06
CA ASP A 113 0.12 -4.63 -12.26
C ASP A 113 -0.22 -4.93 -13.73
N PRO A 114 0.61 -5.71 -14.46
CA PRO A 114 0.35 -6.04 -15.85
C PRO A 114 -0.97 -6.80 -16.07
N LYS A 115 -1.52 -7.43 -15.03
CA LYS A 115 -2.76 -8.22 -15.07
C LYS A 115 -4.01 -7.42 -14.70
N ASP A 116 -3.87 -6.32 -13.96
CA ASP A 116 -5.00 -5.49 -13.51
C ASP A 116 -4.58 -4.02 -13.44
N LYS A 117 -4.99 -3.21 -14.42
CA LYS A 117 -4.68 -1.78 -14.51
C LYS A 117 -5.19 -0.94 -13.32
N LYS A 118 -6.03 -1.52 -12.46
CA LYS A 118 -6.56 -0.86 -11.25
C LYS A 118 -5.75 -1.22 -9.99
N HIS A 119 -4.84 -2.17 -10.12
CA HIS A 119 -3.95 -2.67 -9.09
C HIS A 119 -2.52 -2.19 -9.37
N TYR A 120 -1.87 -1.68 -8.32
CA TYR A 120 -0.50 -1.20 -8.37
C TYR A 120 0.31 -1.88 -7.29
N LEU A 121 1.59 -2.06 -7.58
CA LEU A 121 2.56 -2.70 -6.72
C LEU A 121 3.57 -1.65 -6.28
N LEU A 122 3.76 -1.48 -4.98
CA LEU A 122 4.92 -0.75 -4.47
C LEU A 122 6.12 -1.71 -4.59
N VAL A 123 6.89 -1.56 -5.65
CA VAL A 123 8.01 -2.45 -6.01
C VAL A 123 9.34 -1.88 -5.56
N VAL A 124 10.33 -2.75 -5.46
CA VAL A 124 11.73 -2.39 -5.29
C VAL A 124 12.37 -2.17 -6.66
N THR A 125 13.06 -1.05 -6.85
CA THR A 125 13.71 -0.67 -8.13
C THR A 125 15.22 -0.86 -8.13
N GLU A 126 15.82 -1.03 -6.95
CA GLU A 126 17.25 -1.29 -6.77
C GLU A 126 17.48 -2.35 -5.69
N ARG A 127 18.59 -3.10 -5.78
CA ARG A 127 18.94 -4.06 -4.72
C ARG A 127 19.16 -3.33 -3.40
N MET A 128 18.51 -3.77 -2.32
CA MET A 128 18.70 -3.21 -0.98
C MET A 128 18.68 -4.30 0.10
N ARG A 129 19.16 -4.00 1.31
CA ARG A 129 19.04 -4.93 2.43
C ARG A 129 17.58 -5.03 2.85
N VAL A 130 17.19 -6.16 3.44
CA VAL A 130 15.83 -6.32 4.00
C VAL A 130 15.54 -5.25 5.06
N GLU A 131 16.53 -4.90 5.88
CA GLU A 131 16.43 -3.83 6.88
C GLU A 131 16.12 -2.47 6.23
N ASP A 132 16.77 -2.14 5.12
CA ASP A 132 16.52 -0.90 4.37
C ASP A 132 15.08 -0.88 3.84
N LEU A 133 14.60 -2.00 3.29
CA LEU A 133 13.21 -2.12 2.84
C LEU A 133 12.24 -1.92 4.00
N VAL A 134 12.50 -2.54 5.15
CA VAL A 134 11.66 -2.38 6.36
C VAL A 134 11.58 -0.91 6.76
N SER A 135 12.72 -0.22 6.87
CA SER A 135 12.75 1.20 7.20
C SER A 135 11.99 2.06 6.18
N LYS A 136 12.14 1.78 4.88
CA LYS A 136 11.42 2.48 3.81
C LYS A 136 9.91 2.21 3.83
N LEU A 137 9.49 0.97 4.13
CA LEU A 137 8.07 0.62 4.25
C LEU A 137 7.42 1.24 5.48
N THR A 138 8.16 1.37 6.59
CA THR A 138 7.73 2.15 7.76
C THR A 138 7.61 3.63 7.42
N TRP A 139 8.60 4.21 6.72
CA TRP A 139 8.56 5.60 6.27
C TRP A 139 7.33 5.92 5.40
N VAL A 140 6.99 4.99 4.50
CA VAL A 140 5.79 5.05 3.66
C VAL A 140 4.52 4.93 4.52
N ALA A 141 4.50 4.01 5.49
CA ALA A 141 3.38 3.83 6.42
C ALA A 141 3.08 5.11 7.24
N ASP A 142 4.12 5.78 7.74
CA ASP A 142 4.01 6.99 8.56
C ASP A 142 3.40 8.17 7.80
N ARG A 143 3.51 8.16 6.46
CA ARG A 143 2.94 9.18 5.57
C ARG A 143 1.56 8.83 5.03
N MET A 144 1.07 7.62 5.31
CA MET A 144 -0.26 7.23 4.88
C MET A 144 -1.32 7.99 5.66
N SER A 145 -2.22 8.64 4.94
CA SER A 145 -3.49 9.07 5.51
C SER A 145 -4.38 7.86 5.74
N VAL A 146 -5.21 7.91 6.79
CA VAL A 146 -6.07 6.79 7.20
C VAL A 146 -7.54 7.20 7.25
N ILE A 147 -8.39 6.41 6.59
CA ILE A 147 -9.83 6.43 6.76
C ILE A 147 -10.15 5.32 7.78
N LYS A 148 -10.48 5.74 9.00
CA LYS A 148 -10.97 4.83 10.05
C LYS A 148 -12.41 4.44 9.74
N GLU A 149 -12.80 3.23 10.16
CA GLU A 149 -14.19 2.74 10.00
C GLU A 149 -14.71 2.87 8.57
N ALA A 150 -13.87 2.52 7.59
CA ALA A 150 -14.13 2.76 6.18
C ALA A 150 -15.40 2.06 5.63
N GLN A 151 -16.09 1.24 6.44
CA GLN A 151 -17.39 0.66 6.12
C GLN A 151 -18.48 1.70 5.80
N ASP A 152 -18.44 2.86 6.45
CA ASP A 152 -19.46 3.91 6.23
C ASP A 152 -19.12 4.76 5.00
N ALA A 153 -17.87 4.69 4.55
CA ALA A 153 -17.38 5.42 3.39
C ALA A 153 -17.36 4.60 2.08
N LEU A 154 -17.23 3.25 2.14
CA LEU A 154 -17.00 2.35 0.98
C LEU A 154 -18.21 1.56 0.49
#